data_AF-A0A2V7W5N7-F1
#
_entry.id   AF-A0A2V7W5N7-F1
#
_cell.length_a   1.000
_cell.length_b   1.000
_cell.length_c   1.000
_cell.angle_alpha   90.00
_cell.angle_beta   90.00
_cell.angle_gamma   90.00
#
_symmetry.space_group_name_H-M   'P 1'
#
loop_
_entity.id
_entity.type
_entity.pdbx_description
1 polymer ?
#
loop_
_entity_poly.entity_id
_entity_poly.type
_entity_poly.pdbx_seq_one_letter_code
_entity_poly.pdbx_strand_id
1 'polypeptide(L)' 'MSLLRSHMVLMFLYAVLAGLFFALLWRHEKRERVRLFLIIFCSLFFGGILIGWLMFPAPYK' A
#
# COMPACT_ATOMS: atom_id res chain seq x y z
N MET A 1 -11.29 -2.85 -22.42
CA MET A 1 -10.57 -1.86 -21.60
C MET A 1 -9.97 -2.62 -20.42
N SER A 2 -8.66 -2.90 -20.44
CA SER A 2 -8.04 -3.80 -19.45
C SER A 2 -7.91 -3.11 -18.10
N LEU A 3 -8.59 -3.63 -17.08
CA LEU A 3 -8.50 -3.16 -15.69
C LEU A 3 -7.05 -3.14 -15.16
N LEU A 4 -6.19 -3.99 -15.71
CA LEU A 4 -4.76 -4.07 -15.41
C LEU A 4 -3.93 -2.90 -15.95
N ARG A 5 -4.48 -2.03 -16.81
CA ARG A 5 -3.77 -0.84 -17.30
C ARG A 5 -3.89 0.36 -16.36
N SER A 6 -4.89 0.37 -15.48
CA SER A 6 -5.09 1.46 -14.54
C SER A 6 -4.05 1.38 -13.42
N HIS A 7 -3.12 2.33 -13.43
CA HIS A 7 -2.02 2.39 -12.45
C HIS A 7 -2.53 2.42 -11.00
N MET A 8 -3.68 3.06 -10.77
CA MET A 8 -4.38 3.04 -9.47
C MET A 8 -4.79 1.64 -9.02
N VAL A 9 -5.30 0.81 -9.93
CA VAL A 9 -5.75 -0.56 -9.61
C VAL A 9 -4.56 -1.43 -9.21
N LEU A 10 -3.43 -1.28 -9.92
CA LEU A 10 -2.18 -1.96 -9.61
C LEU A 10 -1.63 -1.56 -8.23
N MET A 11 -1.62 -0.26 -7.89
CA MET A 11 -1.16 0.19 -6.57
C MET A 11 -2.07 -0.32 -5.44
N PHE A 12 -3.39 -0.30 -5.66
CA PHE A 12 -4.34 -0.83 -4.68
C PHE A 12 -4.14 -2.34 -4.46
N LEU A 13 -4.06 -3.10 -5.56
CA LEU A 13 -3.85 -4.54 -5.52
C LEU A 13 -2.51 -4.88 -4.83
N TYR A 14 -1.44 -4.15 -5.16
CA TYR A 14 -0.14 -4.31 -4.52
C TYR A 14 -0.19 -4.04 -3.02
N ALA A 15 -0.79 -2.93 -2.58
CA ALA A 15 -0.92 -2.60 -1.16
C ALA A 15 -1.72 -3.66 -0.38
N VAL A 16 -2.80 -4.18 -0.97
CA VAL A 16 -3.60 -5.26 -0.37
C VAL A 16 -2.81 -6.55 -0.28
N LEU A 17 -2.14 -7.00 -1.35
CA LEU A 17 -1.35 -8.24 -1.34
C LEU A 17 -0.16 -8.15 -0.40
N ALA A 18 0.59 -7.05 -0.42
CA ALA A 18 1.74 -6.84 0.45
C ALA A 18 1.31 -6.80 1.92
N GLY A 19 0.25 -6.06 2.25
CA GLY A 19 -0.32 -6.06 3.60
C GLY A 19 -0.75 -7.45 4.05
N LEU A 20 -1.42 -8.20 3.17
CA LEU A 20 -1.92 -9.55 3.48
C LEU A 20 -0.76 -10.54 3.70
N PHE A 21 0.28 -10.45 2.87
CA PHE A 21 1.48 -11.29 2.97
C PHE A 21 2.21 -11.08 4.29
N PHE A 22 2.50 -9.83 4.67
CA PHE A 22 3.16 -9.54 5.95
C PHE A 22 2.27 -9.88 7.15
N ALA A 23 0.96 -9.64 7.05
CA ALA A 23 0.00 -10.01 8.09
C ALA A 23 -0.05 -11.53 8.30
N LEU A 24 -0.04 -12.32 7.23
CA LEU A 24 0.04 -13.79 7.27
C LEU A 24 1.36 -14.29 7.85
N LEU A 25 2.46 -13.68 7.46
CA LEU A 25 3.80 -14.18 7.77
C LEU A 25 4.22 -13.90 9.22
N TRP A 26 3.82 -12.77 9.81
CA TRP A 26 4.43 -12.29 11.05
C TRP A 26 3.68 -12.65 12.34
N ARG A 27 2.34 -12.81 12.33
CA ARG A 27 1.56 -13.01 13.56
C ARG A 27 0.50 -14.10 13.44
N HIS A 28 0.56 -15.06 14.36
CA HIS A 28 -0.44 -16.13 14.51
C HIS A 28 -1.73 -15.67 15.20
N GLU A 29 -1.68 -14.59 16.00
CA GLU A 29 -2.84 -14.06 16.71
C GLU A 29 -3.72 -13.17 15.80
N LYS A 30 -5.02 -13.48 15.70
CA LYS A 30 -5.95 -12.82 14.77
C LYS A 30 -6.01 -11.30 14.96
N ARG A 31 -5.94 -10.82 16.21
CA ARG A 31 -6.07 -9.40 16.54
C ARG A 31 -4.82 -8.60 16.18
N GLU A 32 -3.64 -9.14 16.48
CA GLU A 32 -2.36 -8.52 16.10
C GLU A 32 -2.14 -8.54 14.58
N ARG A 33 -2.61 -9.60 13.92
CA ARG A 33 -2.54 -9.74 12.47
C ARG A 33 -3.34 -8.67 11.72
N VAL A 34 -4.56 -8.36 12.17
CA VAL A 34 -5.36 -7.25 11.58
C VAL A 34 -4.72 -5.89 11.85
N ARG A 35 -4.11 -5.70 13.03
CA ARG A 35 -3.41 -4.46 13.37
C ARG A 35 -2.17 -4.25 12.49
N LEU A 36 -1.37 -5.29 12.27
CA LEU A 36 -0.22 -5.24 11.35
C LEU A 36 -0.65 -5.03 9.90
N PHE A 37 -1.71 -5.71 9.44
CA PHE A 37 -2.28 -5.50 8.12
C PHE A 37 -2.64 -4.02 7.92
N LEU A 38 -3.39 -3.43 8.87
CA LEU A 38 -3.80 -2.03 8.81
C LEU A 38 -2.62 -1.07 8.83
N ILE A 39 -1.61 -1.31 9.68
CA ILE A 39 -0.41 -0.46 9.73
C ILE A 39 0.33 -0.51 8.40
N ILE A 40 0.59 -1.70 7.86
CA ILE A 40 1.35 -1.85 6.61
C ILE A 40 0.55 -1.31 5.42
N PHE A 41 -0.76 -1.59 5.37
CA PHE A 41 -1.64 -1.05 4.34
C PHE A 41 -1.67 0.48 4.38
N CYS A 42 -1.88 1.08 5.55
CA CYS A 42 -1.83 2.53 5.70
C CYS A 42 -0.44 3.09 5.34
N SER A 43 0.66 2.48 5.80
CA SER A 43 2.01 2.95 5.45
C SER A 43 2.28 2.89 3.96
N LEU A 44 1.87 1.83 3.25
CA LEU A 44 2.04 1.76 1.80
C LEU A 44 1.11 2.72 1.06
N PHE A 45 -0.15 2.81 1.48
CA PHE A 45 -1.15 3.65 0.82
C PHE A 45 -0.86 5.13 1.03
N PHE A 46 -0.75 5.56 2.28
CA PHE A 46 -0.38 6.94 2.62
C PHE A 46 1.05 7.25 2.22
N GLY A 47 2.01 6.33 2.40
CA GLY A 47 3.39 6.55 1.96
C GLY A 47 3.51 6.74 0.46
N GLY A 48 2.80 5.93 -0.35
CA GLY A 48 2.75 6.11 -1.79
C GLY A 48 2.12 7.45 -2.21
N ILE A 49 1.03 7.85 -1.55
CA ILE A 49 0.39 9.15 -1.78
C ILE A 49 1.31 10.29 -1.37
N LEU A 50 1.97 10.20 -0.21
CA LEU A 50 2.86 11.22 0.31
C LEU A 50 4.07 11.38 -0.58
N ILE A 51 4.66 10.29 -1.06
CA ILE A 51 5.77 10.30 -2.02
C ILE A 51 5.33 10.89 -3.36
N GLY A 52 4.17 10.48 -3.88
CA GLY A 52 3.61 11.07 -5.11
C GLY A 52 3.32 12.56 -4.96
N TRP A 53 2.82 12.97 -3.79
CA TRP A 53 2.58 14.38 -3.46
C TRP A 53 3.87 15.14 -3.25
N LEU A 54 4.93 14.53 -2.73
CA LEU A 54 6.26 15.12 -2.54
C LEU A 54 7.07 15.17 -3.84
N MET A 55 6.76 14.32 -4.81
CA MET A 55 7.25 14.44 -6.19
C MET A 55 6.56 15.58 -6.96
N PHE A 56 5.33 15.94 -6.60
CA PHE A 56 4.59 17.03 -7.25
C PHE A 56 5.19 18.44 -7.06
N PRO A 57 5.79 18.83 -5.91
CA PRO A 57 6.47 20.10 -5.70
C PRO A 57 7.94 20.08 -6.15
N ALA A 58 8.35 19.15 -7.01
CA ALA A 58 9.61 19.28 -7.75
C ALA A 58 9.34 19.80 -9.18
N PRO A 59 8.98 21.10 -9.35
CA PRO A 59 9.23 21.75 -10.61
C PRO A 59 10.76 21.80 -10.73
N TYR A 60 11.28 20.98 -11.62
CA TYR A 60 12.51 21.22 -12.37
C TYR A 60 12.75 22.74 -12.49
N LYS A 61 13.69 23.25 -11.68
CA LYS A 61 14.46 24.45 -12.03
C LYS A 61 15.56 24.04 -12.98
#